data_AF-A0A9Q1AQ05-F1
#
_entry.id   AF-A0A9Q1AQ05-F1
#
_cell.length_a   1.000
_cell.length_b   1.000
_cell.length_c   1.000
_cell.angle_alpha   90.00
_cell.angle_beta   90.00
_cell.angle_gamma   90.00
#
_symmetry.space_group_name_H-M   'P 1'
#
loop_
_entity.id
_entity.type
_entity.pdbx_description
1 polymer ?
#
loop_
_entity_poly.entity_id
_entity_poly.type
_entity_poly.pdbx_seq_one_letter_code
_entity_poly.pdbx_strand_id
1 'polypeptide(L)'
;GIPIDNRLCVCGNPALEDLAHYVLDCPLYSNIREKFLQHILKKVENRSISEKLSFLLQTSNLDIINRVAIFAFKAAICRAKYLDGIGVKCYKDSEV
;
A
#
# COMPACT_ATOMS: atom_id res chain seq x y z
N GLY A 1 13.75 -3.04 -16.62
CA GLY A 1 13.12 -2.11 -15.66
C GLY A 1 13.92 -2.09 -14.37
N ILE A 2 13.78 -1.04 -13.55
CA ILE A 2 14.47 -0.93 -12.25
C ILE A 2 14.06 -2.13 -11.36
N PRO A 3 15.01 -2.82 -10.69
CA PRO A 3 14.70 -3.89 -9.73
C PRO A 3 13.69 -3.43 -8.69
N ILE A 4 12.75 -4.31 -8.28
CA ILE A 4 11.65 -3.96 -7.36
C ILE A 4 12.19 -3.28 -6.10
N ASP A 5 13.28 -3.82 -5.55
CA ASP A 5 13.92 -3.31 -4.33
C ASP A 5 14.57 -1.93 -4.47
N ASN A 6 14.72 -1.44 -5.70
CA ASN A 6 15.31 -0.13 -6.01
C ASN A 6 14.25 0.87 -6.54
N ARG A 7 12.96 0.51 -6.52
CA ARG A 7 11.90 1.40 -6.99
C ARG A 7 11.55 2.40 -5.89
N LEU A 8 11.72 3.68 -6.20
CA LEU A 8 11.21 4.77 -5.38
C LEU A 8 9.67 4.78 -5.38
N CYS A 9 9.07 5.40 -4.37
CA CYS A 9 7.63 5.65 -4.36
C CYS A 9 7.19 6.27 -5.69
N VAL A 10 6.14 5.70 -6.28
CA VAL A 10 5.45 6.28 -7.44
C VAL A 10 5.09 7.75 -7.25
N CYS A 11 4.86 8.16 -6.01
CA CYS A 11 4.46 9.49 -5.59
C CYS A 11 5.62 10.50 -5.48
N GLY A 12 6.86 10.10 -5.77
CA GLY A 12 8.04 10.95 -5.59
C GLY A 12 8.53 11.09 -4.15
N ASN A 13 8.02 10.28 -3.21
CA ASN A 13 8.61 10.16 -1.88
C ASN A 13 9.99 9.46 -2.01
N PRO A 14 11.04 9.96 -1.33
CA PRO A 14 12.40 9.38 -1.41
C PRO A 14 12.50 7.96 -0.84
N ALA A 15 11.47 7.45 -0.17
CA ALA A 15 11.41 6.08 0.31
C ALA A 15 11.31 5.06 -0.85
N LEU A 16 11.89 3.88 -0.63
CA LEU A 16 11.66 2.71 -1.46
C LEU A 16 10.19 2.28 -1.32
N GLU A 17 9.58 1.88 -2.43
CA GLU A 17 8.22 1.38 -2.44
C GLU A 17 8.19 -0.10 -2.09
N ASP A 18 8.45 -0.40 -0.82
CA ASP A 18 8.24 -1.72 -0.24
C ASP A 18 6.83 -1.85 0.36
N LEU A 19 6.52 -3.05 0.88
CA LEU A 19 5.22 -3.32 1.47
C LEU A 19 4.95 -2.46 2.72
N ALA A 20 5.98 -2.13 3.50
CA ALA A 20 5.84 -1.28 4.67
C ALA A 20 5.44 0.13 4.27
N HIS A 21 6.16 0.71 3.31
CA HIS A 21 5.84 2.02 2.75
C HIS A 21 4.45 2.02 2.14
N TYR A 22 4.11 1.03 1.31
CA TYR A 22 2.80 0.91 0.66
C TYR A 22 1.65 0.89 1.68
N VAL A 23 1.74 0.04 2.71
CA VAL A 23 0.65 -0.17 3.67
C VAL A 23 0.60 0.91 4.76
N LEU A 24 1.74 1.40 5.23
CA LEU A 24 1.81 2.19 6.47
C LEU A 24 2.08 3.68 6.25
N ASP A 25 2.87 4.05 5.23
CA ASP A 25 3.47 5.40 5.20
C ASP A 25 3.16 6.20 3.94
N CYS A 26 2.96 5.54 2.79
CA CYS A 26 2.88 6.20 1.50
C CYS A 26 1.83 7.33 1.49
N PRO A 27 2.22 8.58 1.18
CA PRO A 27 1.32 9.72 1.17
C PRO A 27 0.18 9.57 0.16
N LEU A 28 0.44 8.92 -0.98
CA LEU A 28 -0.58 8.69 -2.01
C LEU A 28 -1.79 7.92 -1.49
N TYR A 29 -1.57 7.00 -0.54
CA TYR A 29 -2.62 6.14 0.01
C TYR A 29 -3.13 6.61 1.38
N SER A 30 -2.75 7.80 1.85
CA SER A 30 -3.08 8.30 3.20
C SER A 30 -4.59 8.28 3.50
N ASN A 31 -5.40 8.85 2.62
CA ASN A 31 -6.86 8.92 2.77
C ASN A 31 -7.52 7.51 2.77
N ILE A 32 -6.97 6.59 2.00
CA ILE A 32 -7.47 5.21 1.90
C ILE A 32 -7.08 4.45 3.18
N ARG A 33 -5.84 4.63 3.64
CA ARG A 33 -5.32 4.05 4.87
C ARG A 33 -6.08 4.55 6.09
N GLU A 34 -6.35 5.84 6.18
CA GLU A 34 -7.21 6.44 7.20
C GLU A 34 -8.57 5.75 7.28
N LYS A 35 -9.23 5.62 6.12
CA LYS A 35 -10.57 5.05 6.04
C LYS A 35 -10.65 3.56 6.42
N PHE A 36 -9.66 2.76 6.04
CA PHE A 36 -9.77 1.30 6.14
C PHE A 36 -8.87 0.69 7.21
N LEU A 37 -7.69 1.25 7.45
CA LEU A 37 -6.66 0.64 8.30
C LEU A 37 -6.41 1.41 9.60
N GLN A 38 -6.68 2.72 9.69
CA GLN A 38 -6.24 3.51 10.85
C GLN A 38 -6.83 3.03 12.18
N HIS A 39 -8.10 2.63 12.23
CA HIS A 39 -8.68 2.05 13.44
C HIS A 39 -8.00 0.74 13.87
N ILE A 40 -7.50 -0.04 12.92
CA ILE A 40 -6.75 -1.27 13.17
C ILE A 40 -5.34 -0.93 13.63
N LEU A 41 -4.67 -0.01 12.93
CA LEU A 41 -3.30 0.43 13.22
C LEU A 41 -3.18 1.12 14.58
N LYS A 42 -4.20 1.86 15.03
CA LYS A 42 -4.25 2.45 16.38
C LYS A 42 -4.15 1.40 17.49
N LYS A 43 -4.72 0.19 17.29
CA LYS A 43 -4.63 -0.91 18.28
C LYS A 43 -3.22 -1.47 18.44
N VAL A 44 -2.35 -1.19 17.48
CA VAL A 44 -0.98 -1.69 17.41
C VAL A 44 0.01 -0.54 17.21
N GLU A 45 -0.35 0.68 17.62
CA GLU A 45 0.43 1.89 17.31
C GLU A 45 1.84 1.86 17.90
N ASN A 46 1.99 1.28 19.09
CA ASN A 46 3.25 1.16 19.82
C ASN A 46 4.11 -0.03 19.35
N ARG A 47 3.64 -0.80 18.37
CA ARG A 47 4.41 -1.93 17.82
C ARG A 47 5.35 -1.45 16.72
N SER A 48 6.42 -2.20 16.51
CA SER A 48 7.35 -1.98 15.40
C SER A 48 6.64 -2.14 14.04
N ILE A 49 7.28 -1.65 12.98
CA ILE A 49 6.77 -1.75 11.60
C ILE A 49 6.54 -3.21 11.20
N SER A 50 7.50 -4.10 11.51
CA SER A 50 7.40 -5.53 11.21
C SER A 50 6.21 -6.16 11.95
N GLU A 51 6.03 -5.87 13.23
CA GLU A 51 4.90 -6.36 14.02
C GLU A 51 3.55 -5.84 13.51
N LYS A 52 3.47 -4.57 13.07
CA LYS A 52 2.27 -4.01 12.45
C LYS A 52 1.91 -4.75 11.17
N LEU A 53 2.89 -5.01 10.30
CA LEU A 53 2.69 -5.77 9.07
C LEU A 53 2.29 -7.21 9.37
N SER A 54 3.01 -7.90 10.25
CA SER A 54 2.67 -9.27 10.66
C SER A 54 1.25 -9.33 11.24
N PHE A 55 0.85 -8.35 12.04
CA PHE A 55 -0.51 -8.27 12.57
C PHE A 55 -1.58 -8.12 11.47
N LEU A 56 -1.32 -7.31 10.44
CA LEU A 56 -2.26 -7.15 9.32
C LEU A 56 -2.33 -8.38 8.40
N LEU A 57 -1.19 -9.05 8.19
CA LEU A 57 -1.06 -10.11 7.18
C LEU A 57 -1.31 -11.52 7.73
N GLN A 58 -1.06 -11.75 9.02
CA GLN A 58 -1.16 -13.08 9.65
C GLN A 58 -2.37 -13.22 10.57
N THR A 59 -3.23 -12.21 10.63
CA THR A 59 -4.46 -12.28 11.41
C THR A 59 -5.44 -13.30 10.83
N SER A 60 -6.18 -13.98 11.70
CA SER A 60 -7.34 -14.80 11.34
C SER A 60 -8.67 -14.04 11.42
N ASN A 61 -8.63 -12.75 11.79
CA ASN A 61 -9.82 -11.93 11.91
C ASN A 61 -10.34 -11.48 10.53
N LEU A 62 -11.50 -12.01 10.13
CA LEU A 62 -12.10 -11.73 8.82
C LEU A 62 -12.41 -10.26 8.56
N ASP A 63 -12.76 -9.46 9.58
CA ASP A 63 -12.98 -8.01 9.41
C ASP A 63 -11.67 -7.29 9.04
N ILE A 64 -10.57 -7.63 9.72
CA ILE A 64 -9.25 -7.07 9.40
C ILE A 64 -8.81 -7.49 8.01
N ILE A 65 -8.96 -8.78 7.66
CA ILE A 65 -8.64 -9.30 6.32
C ILE A 65 -9.42 -8.53 5.25
N ASN A 66 -10.74 -8.38 5.42
CA ASN A 66 -11.58 -7.66 4.47
C ASN A 66 -11.16 -6.19 4.32
N ARG A 67 -10.84 -5.51 5.43
CA ARG A 67 -10.37 -4.11 5.40
C ARG A 67 -9.03 -3.96 4.70
N VAL A 68 -8.10 -4.88 4.92
CA VAL A 68 -6.80 -4.93 4.22
C VAL A 68 -7.01 -5.19 2.73
N ALA A 69 -7.89 -6.12 2.36
CA ALA A 69 -8.20 -6.41 0.96
C ALA A 69 -8.83 -5.19 0.26
N ILE A 70 -9.79 -4.51 0.91
CA ILE A 70 -10.41 -3.29 0.36
C ILE A 70 -9.39 -2.15 0.24
N PHE A 71 -8.51 -1.99 1.23
CA PHE A 71 -7.40 -1.04 1.16
C PHE A 71 -6.53 -1.31 -0.07
N ALA A 72 -6.05 -2.55 -0.23
CA ALA A 72 -5.17 -2.93 -1.33
C ALA A 72 -5.84 -2.69 -2.70
N PHE A 73 -7.10 -3.09 -2.86
CA PHE A 73 -7.87 -2.86 -4.07
C PHE A 73 -8.02 -1.36 -4.40
N LYS A 74 -8.39 -0.54 -3.42
CA LYS A 74 -8.56 0.90 -3.64
C LYS A 74 -7.23 1.63 -3.86
N ALA A 75 -6.17 1.22 -3.18
CA ALA A 75 -4.82 1.75 -3.37
C ALA A 75 -4.30 1.40 -4.77
N ALA A 76 -4.57 0.19 -5.29
CA ALA A 76 -4.23 -0.18 -6.66
C ALA A 76 -4.95 0.72 -7.70
N ILE A 77 -6.25 0.98 -7.52
CA ILE A 77 -6.99 1.92 -8.38
C ILE A 77 -6.41 3.35 -8.28
N CYS A 78 -6.11 3.80 -7.07
CA CYS A 78 -5.51 5.12 -6.84
C CYS A 78 -4.16 5.26 -7.54
N ARG A 79 -3.31 4.23 -7.44
CA ARG A 79 -2.03 4.15 -8.14
C ARG A 79 -2.20 4.26 -9.65
N ALA A 80 -3.10 3.45 -10.22
CA ALA A 80 -3.34 3.47 -11.66
C ALA A 80 -3.78 4.86 -12.15
N LYS A 81 -4.71 5.51 -11.42
CA LYS A 81 -5.15 6.88 -11.73
C LYS A 81 -4.04 7.91 -11.60
N TYR A 82 -3.20 7.79 -10.58
CA TYR A 82 -2.07 8.69 -10.37
C TYR A 82 -1.06 8.58 -11.52
N LEU A 83 -0.70 7.35 -11.89
CA LEU A 83 0.21 7.06 -13.00
C LEU A 83 -0.31 7.61 -14.33
N ASP A 84 -1.59 7.39 -14.63
CA ASP A 84 -2.24 7.95 -15.82
C ASP A 84 -2.20 9.49 -15.81
N GLY A 85 -2.47 10.10 -14.66
CA GLY A 85 -2.42 11.57 -14.48
C GLY A 85 -1.04 12.19 -14.68
N ILE A 86 0.05 11.45 -14.40
CA ILE A 86 1.43 11.90 -14.66
C ILE A 86 1.99 11.40 -16.01
N GLY A 87 1.13 10.84 -16.88
CA GLY A 87 1.51 10.39 -18.22
C GLY A 87 2.30 9.09 -18.26
N VAL A 88 2.38 8.35 -17.15
CA VAL A 88 3.01 7.03 -17.10
C VAL A 88 1.97 5.98 -17.46
N LYS A 89 1.98 5.54 -18.72
CA LYS A 89 1.21 4.36 -19.14
C LYS A 89 1.88 3.12 -18.57
N CYS A 90 1.21 2.41 -17.67
CA CYS A 90 1.56 1.02 -17.38
C CYS A 90 1.48 0.28 -18.71
N TYR A 91 2.63 -0.14 -19.25
CA TYR A 91 2.67 -1.07 -20.36
C TYR A 91 1.87 -2.27 -19.91
N LYS A 92 0.77 -2.57 -20.61
CA LYS A 92 0.02 -3.81 -20.37
C LYS A 92 1.04 -4.93 -20.36
N ASP A 93 1.05 -5.73 -19.30
CA ASP A 93 1.74 -7.02 -19.33
C ASP A 93 1.23 -7.71 -20.59
N SER A 94 2.14 -7.85 -21.56
CA SER A 94 1.88 -8.51 -22.82
C SER A 94 1.24 -9.85 -22.52
N GLU A 95 0.18 -10.14 -23.26
CA GLU A 95 -0.53 -11.41 -23.29
C GLU A 95 0.43 -12.59 -23.14
N VAL A 96 0.19 -13.42 -22.12
CA VAL A 96 0.67 -14.80 -22.04
C VAL A 96 -0.55 -15.68 -21.89
#